data_AF-D0MJL7-F1
#
_entry.id   AF-D0MJL7-F1
#
_cell.length_a   1.000
_cell.length_b   1.000
_cell.length_c   1.000
_cell.angle_alpha   90.00
_cell.angle_beta   90.00
_cell.angle_gamma   90.00
#
_symmetry.space_group_name_H-M   'P 1'
#
loop_
_entity.id
_entity.type
_entity.pdbx_description
1 polymer ?
#
loop_
_entity_poly.entity_id
_entity_poly.type
_entity_poly.pdbx_seq_one_letter_code
_entity_poly.pdbx_strand_id
1 'polypeptide(L)'
;METEKSSGVILLVVEGPAPESIVEALAAAGWEVRSCSPGELADSLEQEAVRGVVVRVGPEAEGGCLQTLWKAHAAVALPVLLLTEAEPVRLAAALAHTGWLTAAAPDQRETVQRWAQQLAASAATPAAERLRQVRQELSRLNHDLKNPLAIISGNAQFLHELIRLRGGDAELEGPVADIEEACRQLHALLQRLVALRDTLPG
;
A
#
# COMPACT_ATOMS: atom_id res chain seq x y z
N MET A 1 10.68 11.19 -31.70
CA MET A 1 9.65 10.54 -30.87
C MET A 1 9.61 11.34 -29.59
N GLU A 2 8.76 12.35 -29.55
CA GLU A 2 8.66 13.27 -28.43
C GLU A 2 7.97 12.52 -27.29
N THR A 3 8.68 12.31 -26.19
CA THR A 3 8.12 11.72 -24.97
C THR A 3 7.08 12.70 -24.44
N GLU A 4 5.80 12.34 -24.54
CA GLU A 4 4.71 13.04 -23.84
C GLU A 4 5.12 13.19 -22.37
N LYS A 5 5.37 14.42 -21.94
CA LYS A 5 5.70 14.72 -20.54
C LYS A 5 4.52 14.26 -19.68
N SER A 6 4.80 13.42 -18.69
CA SER A 6 3.82 13.04 -17.67
C SER A 6 3.28 14.32 -17.02
N SER A 7 1.96 14.47 -16.92
CA SER A 7 1.29 15.72 -16.51
C SER A 7 1.36 16.00 -14.99
N GLY A 8 2.49 15.77 -14.34
CA GLY A 8 2.66 15.96 -12.91
C GLY A 8 4.12 15.93 -12.46
N VAL A 9 4.34 16.24 -11.18
CA VAL A 9 5.66 16.44 -10.59
C VAL A 9 5.98 15.33 -9.60
N ILE A 10 7.24 14.91 -9.55
CA ILE A 10 7.79 14.13 -8.44
C ILE A 10 8.50 15.11 -7.50
N LEU A 11 8.07 15.12 -6.23
CA LEU A 11 8.74 15.89 -5.19
C LEU A 11 9.93 15.11 -4.65
N LEU A 12 11.09 15.73 -4.59
CA LEU A 12 12.32 15.20 -4.00
C LEU A 12 12.63 15.97 -2.71
N VAL A 13 12.43 15.32 -1.57
CA VAL A 13 12.67 15.90 -0.25
C VAL A 13 14.12 15.64 0.15
N VAL A 14 14.91 16.71 0.28
CA VAL A 14 16.35 16.66 0.58
C VAL A 14 16.75 17.80 1.52
N GLU A 15 17.76 17.57 2.37
CA GLU A 15 18.33 18.59 3.27
C GLU A 15 19.49 19.39 2.64
N GLY A 16 19.80 19.14 1.36
CA GLY A 16 20.91 19.75 0.65
C GLY A 16 20.68 19.74 -0.87
N PRO A 17 21.75 19.89 -1.69
CA PRO A 17 21.59 19.86 -3.13
C PRO A 17 21.00 18.52 -3.59
N ALA A 18 20.02 18.60 -4.49
CA ALA A 18 19.39 17.42 -5.07
C ALA A 18 20.46 16.56 -5.78
N PRO A 19 20.58 15.27 -5.43
CA PRO A 19 21.57 14.40 -6.05
C PRO A 19 21.29 14.23 -7.55
N GLU A 20 22.24 14.63 -8.40
CA GLU A 20 22.09 14.61 -9.86
C GLU A 20 21.66 13.23 -10.38
N SER A 21 22.23 12.15 -9.84
CA SER A 21 21.90 10.78 -10.23
C SER A 21 20.43 10.41 -10.05
N ILE A 22 19.77 10.94 -9.01
CA ILE A 22 18.35 10.71 -8.73
C ILE A 22 17.51 11.57 -9.67
N VAL A 23 17.85 12.85 -9.80
CA VAL A 23 17.14 13.78 -10.69
C VAL A 23 17.15 13.26 -12.13
N GLU A 24 18.31 12.83 -12.63
CA GLU A 24 18.46 12.21 -13.94
C GLU A 24 17.64 10.93 -14.10
N ALA A 25 17.62 10.08 -13.07
CA ALA A 25 16.85 8.84 -13.10
C ALA A 25 15.34 9.08 -13.23
N LEU A 26 14.82 10.05 -12.48
CA LEU A 26 13.42 10.45 -12.53
C LEU A 26 13.09 11.15 -13.87
N ALA A 27 13.96 12.05 -14.33
CA ALA A 27 13.81 12.76 -15.60
C ALA A 27 13.84 11.82 -16.80
N ALA A 28 14.69 10.78 -16.77
CA ALA A 28 14.74 9.74 -17.80
C ALA A 28 13.44 8.93 -17.92
N ALA A 29 12.64 8.88 -16.84
CA ALA A 29 11.30 8.30 -16.83
C ALA A 29 10.20 9.31 -17.25
N GLY A 30 10.58 10.51 -17.69
CA GLY A 30 9.65 11.52 -18.22
C GLY A 30 8.96 12.38 -17.15
N TRP A 31 9.51 12.43 -15.94
CA TRP A 31 8.96 13.22 -14.83
C TRP A 31 9.65 14.58 -14.69
N GLU A 32 8.86 15.60 -14.36
CA GLU A 32 9.38 16.84 -13.80
C GLU A 32 9.71 16.63 -12.31
N VAL A 33 10.91 17.03 -11.90
CA VAL A 33 11.38 16.87 -10.52
C VAL A 33 11.48 18.24 -9.86
N ARG A 34 10.85 18.39 -8.70
CA ARG A 34 11.00 19.58 -7.84
C ARG A 34 11.58 19.17 -6.50
N SER A 35 12.63 19.85 -6.08
CA SER A 35 13.25 19.62 -4.77
C SER A 35 12.66 20.57 -3.73
N CYS A 36 12.39 20.05 -2.53
CA CYS A 36 12.00 20.86 -1.39
C CYS A 36 12.73 20.38 -0.13
N SER A 37 12.84 21.24 0.88
CA SER A 37 13.32 20.85 2.20
C SER A 37 12.22 20.12 2.99
N PRO A 38 12.57 19.36 4.05
CA PRO A 38 11.59 18.72 4.94
C PRO A 38 10.54 19.69 5.50
N GLY A 39 10.92 20.93 5.79
CA GLY A 39 10.01 21.95 6.34
C GLY A 39 9.00 22.49 5.32
N GLU A 40 9.34 22.47 4.03
CA GLU A 40 8.50 22.96 2.93
C GLU A 40 7.62 21.86 2.34
N LEU A 41 7.73 20.63 2.83
CA LEU A 41 7.05 19.46 2.26
C LEU A 41 5.53 19.61 2.28
N ALA A 42 4.96 20.11 3.38
CA ALA A 42 3.51 20.29 3.50
C ALA A 42 2.99 21.29 2.46
N ASP A 43 3.63 22.45 2.34
CA ASP A 43 3.24 23.50 1.39
C ASP A 43 3.43 23.05 -0.06
N SER A 44 4.51 22.32 -0.34
CA SER A 44 4.81 21.79 -1.67
C SER A 44 3.79 20.75 -2.13
N LEU A 45 3.26 19.93 -1.21
CA LEU A 45 2.21 18.94 -1.52
C LEU A 45 0.89 19.60 -1.92
N GLU A 46 0.60 20.80 -1.41
CA GLU A 46 -0.64 21.53 -1.72
C GLU A 46 -0.55 22.34 -3.01
N GLN A 47 0.63 22.86 -3.33
CA GLN A 47 0.85 23.76 -4.47
C GLN A 47 1.11 23.03 -5.79
N GLU A 48 1.56 21.79 -5.73
CA GLU A 48 2.01 21.03 -6.89
C GLU A 48 1.04 19.91 -7.26
N ALA A 49 0.97 19.57 -8.55
CA ALA A 49 0.30 18.35 -9.01
C ALA A 49 1.19 17.12 -8.76
N VAL A 50 1.42 16.80 -7.48
CA VAL A 50 2.34 15.75 -7.05
C VAL A 50 1.82 14.36 -7.43
N ARG A 51 2.66 13.55 -8.06
CA ARG A 51 2.34 12.16 -8.45
C ARG A 51 3.12 11.11 -7.69
N GLY A 52 4.19 11.53 -7.01
CA GLY A 52 4.98 10.70 -6.12
C GLY A 52 5.97 11.54 -5.34
N VAL A 53 6.47 11.00 -4.22
CA VAL A 53 7.45 11.67 -3.37
C VAL A 53 8.65 10.77 -3.15
N VAL A 54 9.84 11.31 -3.34
CA VAL A 54 11.11 10.67 -3.01
C VAL A 54 11.68 11.38 -1.79
N VAL A 55 11.93 10.65 -0.71
CA VAL A 55 12.48 11.18 0.53
C VAL A 55 13.92 10.71 0.68
N ARG A 56 14.88 11.65 0.70
CA ARG A 56 16.29 11.40 0.97
C ARG A 56 16.80 12.43 1.98
N VAL A 57 16.62 12.11 3.25
CA VAL A 57 16.94 12.99 4.38
C VAL A 57 17.69 12.18 5.44
N GLY A 58 18.32 12.87 6.39
CA GLY A 58 18.95 12.23 7.55
C GLY A 58 17.91 11.55 8.46
N PRO A 59 18.37 10.65 9.35
CA PRO A 59 17.49 9.87 10.23
C PRO A 59 16.63 10.73 11.17
N GLU A 60 17.09 11.94 11.51
CA GLU A 60 16.35 12.87 12.38
C GLU A 60 15.11 13.47 11.68
N ALA A 61 15.21 13.77 10.39
CA ALA A 61 14.14 14.37 9.61
C ALA A 61 13.19 13.34 8.97
N GLU A 62 13.63 12.08 8.82
CA GLU A 62 12.89 11.00 8.15
C GLU A 62 11.50 10.80 8.77
N GLY A 63 11.43 10.67 10.09
CA GLY A 63 10.16 10.44 10.81
C GLY A 63 9.15 11.58 10.61
N GLY A 64 9.61 12.84 10.64
CA GLY A 64 8.77 14.01 10.41
C GLY A 64 8.23 14.07 8.97
N CYS A 65 9.06 13.71 7.99
CA CYS A 65 8.65 13.63 6.59
C CYS A 65 7.58 12.55 6.40
N LEU A 66 7.80 11.34 6.92
CA LEU A 66 6.85 10.24 6.81
C LEU A 66 5.52 10.55 7.51
N GLN A 67 5.55 11.23 8.66
CA GLN A 67 4.32 11.64 9.34
C GLN A 67 3.53 12.69 8.54
N THR A 68 4.22 13.64 7.92
CA THR A 68 3.60 14.65 7.05
C THR A 68 2.97 13.99 5.82
N LEU A 69 3.70 13.08 5.18
CA LEU A 69 3.21 12.32 4.03
C LEU A 69 2.04 11.42 4.38
N TRP A 70 2.04 10.79 5.56
CA TRP A 70 0.92 9.97 6.02
C TRP A 70 -0.36 10.78 6.19
N LYS A 71 -0.26 11.98 6.76
CA LYS A 71 -1.40 12.90 6.90
C LYS A 71 -1.94 13.32 5.54
N ALA A 72 -1.07 13.63 4.59
CA ALA A 72 -1.47 13.96 3.22
C ALA A 72 -2.05 12.76 2.46
N HIS A 73 -1.52 11.56 2.69
CA HIS A 73 -1.95 10.32 2.03
C HIS A 73 -3.42 9.98 2.32
N ALA A 74 -3.92 10.34 3.51
CA ALA A 74 -5.33 10.16 3.85
C ALA A 74 -6.29 10.87 2.87
N ALA A 75 -5.83 11.92 2.20
CA ALA A 75 -6.61 12.63 1.17
C ALA A 75 -6.35 12.09 -0.24
N VAL A 76 -5.10 11.78 -0.59
CA VAL A 76 -4.70 11.31 -1.92
C VAL A 76 -3.66 10.21 -1.80
N ALA A 77 -3.91 9.06 -2.44
CA ALA A 77 -2.96 7.95 -2.44
C ALA A 77 -1.67 8.31 -3.20
N LEU A 78 -0.67 8.82 -2.49
CA LEU A 78 0.62 9.27 -3.00
C LEU A 78 1.71 8.24 -2.75
N PRO A 79 2.27 7.58 -3.78
CA PRO A 79 3.37 6.63 -3.59
C PRO A 79 4.64 7.32 -3.09
N VAL A 80 5.35 6.69 -2.16
CA VAL A 80 6.56 7.23 -1.53
C VAL A 80 7.75 6.30 -1.77
N LEU A 81 8.88 6.85 -2.21
CA LEU A 81 10.19 6.18 -2.24
C LEU A 81 11.07 6.77 -1.14
N LEU A 82 11.38 5.97 -0.12
CA LEU A 82 12.31 6.34 0.94
C LEU A 82 13.71 5.84 0.59
N LEU A 83 14.65 6.77 0.47
CA LEU A 83 16.06 6.51 0.23
C LEU A 83 16.83 6.73 1.53
N THR A 84 17.18 5.64 2.22
CA THR A 84 17.75 5.69 3.57
C THR A 84 18.95 4.74 3.69
N GLU A 85 20.01 5.20 4.37
CA GLU A 85 21.20 4.39 4.72
C GLU A 85 20.90 3.43 5.89
N ALA A 86 19.89 3.74 6.69
CA ALA A 86 19.55 2.99 7.90
C ALA A 86 18.67 1.78 7.58
N GLU A 87 18.73 0.73 8.42
CA GLU A 87 17.67 -0.28 8.40
C GLU A 87 16.33 0.45 8.62
N PRO A 88 15.34 0.26 7.72
CA PRO A 88 14.11 1.02 7.77
C PRO A 88 13.48 0.85 9.15
N VAL A 89 13.22 1.97 9.83
CA VAL A 89 12.49 2.01 11.11
C VAL A 89 11.25 1.12 10.97
N ARG A 90 10.84 0.39 12.02
CA ARG A 90 9.67 -0.53 11.99
C ARG A 90 8.44 0.04 11.28
N LEU A 91 8.28 1.36 11.32
CA LEU A 91 7.28 2.13 10.59
C LEU A 91 7.43 1.99 9.06
N ALA A 92 8.59 2.26 8.46
CA ALA A 92 8.83 2.10 7.02
C ALA A 92 8.60 0.64 6.57
N ALA A 93 8.97 -0.35 7.38
CA ALA A 93 8.68 -1.75 7.09
C ALA A 93 7.16 -2.04 7.08
N ALA A 94 6.41 -1.55 8.07
CA ALA A 94 4.95 -1.71 8.13
C ALA A 94 4.23 -1.01 6.97
N LEU A 95 4.72 0.16 6.56
CA LEU A 95 4.19 0.94 5.44
C LEU A 95 4.56 0.34 4.08
N ALA A 96 5.67 -0.37 3.98
CA ALA A 96 6.00 -1.12 2.77
C ALA A 96 5.04 -2.28 2.53
N HIS A 97 4.50 -2.88 3.59
CA HIS A 97 3.52 -3.97 3.48
C HIS A 97 2.16 -3.51 2.94
N THR A 98 1.86 -2.20 3.02
CA THR A 98 0.65 -1.63 2.42
C THR A 98 0.83 -1.24 0.96
N GLY A 99 2.05 -1.35 0.41
CA GLY A 99 2.38 -0.91 -0.95
C GLY A 99 2.45 0.61 -1.11
N TRP A 100 2.30 1.37 -0.03
CA TRP A 100 2.40 2.84 -0.04
C TRP A 100 3.84 3.33 -0.15
N LEU A 101 4.75 2.64 0.54
CA LEU A 101 6.15 3.04 0.69
C LEU A 101 7.08 1.98 0.09
N THR A 102 8.02 2.40 -0.74
CA THR A 102 9.16 1.58 -1.15
C THR A 102 10.39 2.12 -0.45
N ALA A 103 11.17 1.27 0.23
CA ALA A 103 12.45 1.66 0.82
C ALA A 103 13.60 1.12 -0.03
N ALA A 104 14.63 1.93 -0.26
CA ALA A 104 15.83 1.54 -0.98
C ALA A 104 17.06 2.26 -0.41
N ALA A 105 18.26 1.74 -0.68
CA ALA A 105 19.49 2.43 -0.33
C ALA A 105 19.70 3.68 -1.23
N PRO A 106 20.40 4.72 -0.75
CA PRO A 106 20.43 6.03 -1.42
C PRO A 106 21.16 6.07 -2.77
N ASP A 107 21.97 5.06 -3.05
CA ASP A 107 22.79 4.90 -4.25
C ASP A 107 22.13 3.99 -5.31
N GLN A 108 20.99 3.38 -5.00
CA GLN A 108 20.31 2.44 -5.91
C GLN A 108 19.52 3.15 -7.02
N ARG A 109 20.24 3.68 -8.01
CA ARG A 109 19.67 4.35 -9.19
C ARG A 109 18.64 3.49 -9.93
N GLU A 110 18.89 2.19 -10.06
CA GLU A 110 17.96 1.27 -10.74
C GLU A 110 16.62 1.17 -10.03
N THR A 111 16.61 1.21 -8.69
CA THR A 111 15.38 1.16 -7.90
C THR A 111 14.57 2.44 -8.08
N VAL A 112 15.24 3.60 -8.11
CA VAL A 112 14.60 4.90 -8.44
C VAL A 112 13.97 4.87 -9.84
N GLN A 113 14.71 4.38 -10.85
CA GLN A 113 14.20 4.28 -12.22
C GLN A 113 13.00 3.35 -12.32
N ARG A 114 13.08 2.16 -11.71
CA ARG A 114 11.99 1.18 -11.71
C ARG A 114 10.73 1.74 -11.05
N TRP A 115 10.90 2.40 -9.90
CA TRP A 115 9.80 3.06 -9.20
C TRP A 115 9.17 4.18 -10.04
N ALA A 116 9.98 5.02 -10.68
CA ALA A 116 9.49 6.10 -11.54
C ALA A 116 8.76 5.59 -12.80
N GLN A 117 9.24 4.48 -13.39
CA GLN A 117 8.58 3.81 -14.52
C GLN A 117 7.25 3.18 -14.10
N GLN A 118 7.18 2.56 -12.92
CA GLN A 118 5.93 2.04 -12.36
C GLN A 118 4.93 3.16 -12.10
N LEU A 119 5.37 4.30 -11.59
CA LEU A 119 4.54 5.49 -11.45
C LEU A 119 4.01 5.96 -12.79
N ALA A 120 4.86 6.05 -13.81
CA ALA A 120 4.46 6.51 -15.15
C ALA A 120 3.45 5.55 -15.78
N ALA A 121 3.69 4.23 -15.67
CA ALA A 121 2.75 3.20 -16.10
C ALA A 121 1.42 3.31 -15.35
N SER A 122 1.45 3.53 -14.03
CA SER A 122 0.24 3.69 -13.21
C SER A 122 -0.54 4.96 -13.58
N ALA A 123 0.15 6.05 -13.96
CA ALA A 123 -0.45 7.30 -14.40
C ALA A 123 -1.07 7.16 -15.80
N ALA A 124 -0.45 6.36 -16.67
CA ALA A 124 -0.95 6.04 -18.00
C ALA A 124 -2.16 5.09 -17.97
N THR A 125 -2.25 4.23 -16.96
CA THR A 125 -3.43 3.37 -16.77
C THR A 125 -4.62 4.21 -16.33
N PRO A 126 -5.70 4.27 -17.14
CA PRO A 126 -6.91 5.00 -16.77
C PRO A 126 -7.41 4.56 -15.40
N ALA A 127 -7.88 5.49 -14.57
CA ALA A 127 -8.40 5.18 -13.24
C ALA A 127 -9.49 4.09 -13.30
N ALA A 128 -10.33 4.11 -14.34
CA ALA A 128 -11.32 3.06 -14.59
C ALA A 128 -10.71 1.66 -14.75
N GLU A 129 -9.61 1.54 -15.49
CA GLU A 129 -8.96 0.24 -15.72
C GLU A 129 -8.26 -0.28 -14.45
N ARG A 130 -7.66 0.61 -13.65
CA ARG A 130 -7.15 0.25 -12.31
C ARG A 130 -8.26 -0.23 -11.39
N LEU A 131 -9.40 0.45 -11.37
CA LEU A 131 -10.54 0.05 -10.56
C LEU A 131 -11.13 -1.30 -11.01
N ARG A 132 -11.14 -1.59 -12.32
CA ARG A 132 -11.49 -2.92 -12.84
C ARG A 132 -10.53 -4.01 -12.38
N GLN A 133 -9.23 -3.75 -12.42
CA GLN A 133 -8.22 -4.71 -11.93
C GLN A 133 -8.41 -5.00 -10.43
N VAL A 134 -8.60 -3.96 -9.61
CA VAL A 134 -8.92 -4.12 -8.18
C VAL A 134 -10.21 -4.92 -7.99
N ARG A 135 -11.25 -4.64 -8.78
CA ARG A 135 -12.52 -5.39 -8.75
C ARG A 135 -12.32 -6.88 -9.06
N GLN A 136 -11.48 -7.21 -10.04
CA GLN A 136 -11.17 -8.58 -10.42
C GLN A 136 -10.38 -9.30 -9.33
N GLU A 137 -9.34 -8.68 -8.79
CA GLU A 137 -8.54 -9.27 -7.71
C GLU A 137 -9.35 -9.47 -6.43
N LEU A 138 -10.18 -8.50 -6.03
CA LEU A 138 -11.11 -8.67 -4.91
C LEU A 138 -12.11 -9.82 -5.16
N SER A 139 -12.52 -10.04 -6.41
CA SER A 139 -13.38 -11.18 -6.74
C SER A 139 -12.66 -12.52 -6.59
N ARG A 140 -11.40 -12.60 -7.04
CA ARG A 140 -10.55 -13.80 -6.89
C ARG A 140 -10.31 -14.09 -5.42
N LEU A 141 -9.81 -13.12 -4.65
CA LEU A 141 -9.54 -13.27 -3.22
C LEU A 141 -10.78 -13.69 -2.43
N ASN A 142 -11.94 -13.08 -2.71
CA ASN A 142 -13.18 -13.47 -2.04
C ASN A 142 -13.58 -14.91 -2.38
N HIS A 143 -13.47 -15.31 -3.66
CA HIS A 143 -13.73 -16.68 -4.06
C HIS A 143 -12.78 -17.67 -3.35
N ASP A 144 -11.49 -17.35 -3.34
CA ASP A 144 -10.45 -18.22 -2.81
C ASP A 144 -10.48 -18.32 -1.28
N LEU A 145 -10.97 -17.30 -0.57
CA LEU A 145 -11.17 -17.33 0.88
C LEU A 145 -12.48 -18.01 1.30
N LYS A 146 -13.53 -17.92 0.47
CA LYS A 146 -14.84 -18.50 0.80
C LYS A 146 -14.79 -20.02 0.97
N ASN A 147 -14.03 -20.70 0.12
CA ASN A 147 -13.90 -22.16 0.14
C ASN A 147 -13.22 -22.71 1.41
N PRO A 148 -12.00 -22.28 1.79
CA PRO A 148 -11.36 -22.74 3.02
C PRO A 148 -12.15 -22.34 4.27
N LEU A 149 -12.78 -21.16 4.30
CA LEU A 149 -13.64 -20.78 5.43
C LEU A 149 -14.87 -21.67 5.57
N ALA A 150 -15.50 -22.07 4.47
CA ALA A 150 -16.61 -23.01 4.50
C ALA A 150 -16.18 -24.38 5.07
N ILE A 151 -14.97 -24.84 4.70
CA ILE A 151 -14.39 -26.09 5.24
C ILE A 151 -14.13 -25.97 6.74
N ILE A 152 -13.47 -24.89 7.19
CA ILE A 152 -13.15 -24.67 8.60
C ILE A 152 -14.44 -24.58 9.42
N SER A 153 -15.42 -23.81 8.95
CA SER A 153 -16.72 -23.67 9.61
C SER A 153 -17.46 -25.02 9.69
N GLY A 154 -17.46 -25.81 8.63
CA GLY A 154 -18.09 -27.14 8.62
C GLY A 154 -17.40 -28.12 9.56
N ASN A 155 -16.08 -28.10 9.62
CA ASN A 155 -15.30 -28.93 10.54
C ASN A 155 -15.53 -28.52 12.00
N ALA A 156 -15.61 -27.23 12.29
CA ALA A 156 -15.91 -26.73 13.64
C ALA A 156 -17.31 -27.16 14.10
N GLN A 157 -18.32 -27.00 13.23
CA GLN A 157 -19.68 -27.48 13.50
C GLN A 157 -19.75 -28.99 13.74
N PHE A 158 -19.02 -29.77 12.93
CA PHE A 158 -18.94 -31.21 13.12
C PHE A 158 -18.28 -31.58 14.46
N LEU A 159 -17.19 -30.91 14.83
CA LEU A 159 -16.53 -31.11 16.12
C LEU A 159 -17.44 -30.72 17.29
N HIS A 160 -18.16 -29.61 17.19
CA HIS A 160 -19.12 -29.18 18.20
C HIS A 160 -20.21 -30.25 18.42
N GLU A 161 -20.75 -30.81 17.34
CA GLU A 161 -21.74 -31.88 17.40
C GLU A 161 -21.17 -33.17 18.01
N LEU A 162 -19.92 -33.54 17.67
CA LEU A 162 -19.25 -34.70 18.28
C LEU A 162 -19.02 -34.54 19.78
N ILE A 163 -18.63 -33.35 20.24
CA ILE A 163 -18.44 -33.04 21.65
C ILE A 163 -19.79 -33.18 22.39
N ARG A 164 -20.84 -32.60 21.81
CA ARG A 164 -22.21 -32.70 22.36
C ARG A 164 -22.68 -34.15 22.48
N LEU A 165 -22.47 -34.96 21.44
CA LEU A 165 -22.86 -36.38 21.43
C LEU A 165 -22.09 -37.24 22.44
N ARG A 166 -20.89 -36.82 22.85
CA ARG A 166 -20.08 -37.53 23.86
C ARG A 166 -20.37 -37.11 25.31
N GLY A 167 -21.36 -36.23 25.52
CA GLY A 167 -21.72 -35.74 26.86
C GLY A 167 -21.04 -34.44 27.25
N GLY A 168 -20.46 -33.73 26.29
CA GLY A 168 -19.76 -32.46 26.51
C GLY A 168 -18.30 -32.63 26.90
N ASP A 169 -17.51 -31.62 26.58
CA ASP A 169 -16.10 -31.49 26.99
C ASP A 169 -15.81 -29.99 27.11
N ALA A 170 -15.84 -29.49 28.35
CA ALA A 170 -15.71 -28.06 28.62
C ALA A 170 -14.35 -27.49 28.17
N GLU A 171 -13.31 -28.32 28.01
CA GLU A 171 -12.00 -27.87 27.53
C GLU A 171 -11.98 -27.66 26.01
N LEU A 172 -12.87 -28.35 25.27
CA LEU A 172 -12.95 -28.27 23.81
C LEU A 172 -14.13 -27.41 23.31
N GLU A 173 -15.21 -27.29 24.09
CA GLU A 173 -16.39 -26.50 23.72
C GLU A 173 -16.05 -25.02 23.50
N GLY A 174 -15.26 -24.42 24.39
CA GLY A 174 -14.82 -23.03 24.29
C GLY A 174 -14.04 -22.76 23.00
N PRO A 175 -12.91 -23.46 22.76
CA PRO A 175 -12.12 -23.27 21.55
C PRO A 175 -12.88 -23.54 20.24
N VAL A 176 -13.77 -24.55 20.21
CA VAL A 176 -14.57 -24.83 19.00
C VAL A 176 -15.58 -23.71 18.74
N ALA A 177 -16.25 -23.22 19.80
CA ALA A 177 -17.16 -22.08 19.69
C ALA A 177 -16.42 -20.80 19.21
N ASP A 178 -15.20 -20.57 19.70
CA ASP A 178 -14.36 -19.45 19.25
C ASP A 178 -14.02 -19.55 17.75
N ILE A 179 -13.74 -20.75 17.25
CA ILE A 179 -13.48 -20.98 15.81
C ILE A 179 -14.74 -20.69 14.98
N GLU A 180 -15.91 -21.15 15.43
CA GLU A 180 -17.17 -20.86 14.74
C GLU A 180 -17.50 -19.37 14.71
N GLU A 181 -17.28 -18.68 15.83
CA GLU A 181 -17.45 -17.23 15.93
C GLU A 181 -16.48 -16.49 15.01
N ALA A 182 -15.20 -16.85 15.02
CA ALA A 182 -14.19 -16.27 14.13
C ALA A 182 -14.55 -16.49 12.65
N CYS A 183 -15.00 -17.69 12.27
CA CYS A 183 -15.47 -17.97 10.91
C CYS A 183 -16.66 -17.09 10.52
N ARG A 184 -17.60 -16.85 11.43
CA ARG A 184 -18.77 -15.99 11.21
C ARG A 184 -18.36 -14.53 11.00
N GLN A 185 -17.44 -14.02 11.83
CA GLN A 185 -16.90 -12.67 11.70
C GLN A 185 -16.14 -12.49 10.38
N LEU A 186 -15.29 -13.44 10.01
CA LEU A 186 -14.58 -13.43 8.72
C LEU A 186 -15.54 -13.46 7.54
N HIS A 187 -16.63 -14.25 7.63
CA HIS A 187 -17.66 -14.25 6.59
C HIS A 187 -18.32 -12.87 6.46
N ALA A 188 -18.67 -12.22 7.57
CA ALA A 188 -19.24 -10.86 7.55
C ALA A 188 -18.28 -9.83 6.94
N LEU A 189 -16.98 -9.91 7.25
CA LEU A 189 -15.95 -9.05 6.67
C LEU A 189 -15.80 -9.27 5.16
N LEU A 190 -15.83 -10.52 4.69
CA LEU A 190 -15.81 -10.83 3.26
C LEU A 190 -17.05 -10.29 2.53
N GLN A 191 -18.24 -10.39 3.13
CA GLN A 191 -19.45 -9.80 2.55
C GLN A 191 -19.35 -8.26 2.44
N ARG A 192 -18.73 -7.60 3.42
CA ARG A 192 -18.44 -6.15 3.33
C ARG A 192 -17.45 -5.83 2.22
N LEU A 193 -16.41 -6.65 2.04
CA LEU A 193 -15.48 -6.50 0.93
C LEU A 193 -16.17 -6.69 -0.44
N VAL A 194 -17.11 -7.62 -0.55
CA VAL A 194 -17.94 -7.80 -1.75
C VAL A 194 -18.79 -6.56 -2.02
N ALA A 195 -19.48 -6.04 -1.01
CA ALA A 195 -20.29 -4.84 -1.15
C ALA A 195 -19.43 -3.63 -1.60
N LEU A 196 -18.22 -3.48 -1.04
CA LEU A 196 -17.28 -2.45 -1.45
C LEU A 196 -16.77 -2.67 -2.89
N ARG A 197 -16.45 -3.91 -3.27
CA ARG A 197 -16.08 -4.25 -4.63
C ARG A 197 -17.18 -3.84 -5.63
N ASP A 198 -18.43 -4.04 -5.26
CA ASP A 198 -19.57 -3.76 -6.15
C ASP A 198 -19.80 -2.26 -6.35
N THR A 199 -19.21 -1.39 -5.52
CA THR A 199 -19.17 0.06 -5.76
C THR A 199 -18.08 0.48 -6.77
N LEU A 200 -17.16 -0.42 -7.12
CA LEU A 200 -16.12 -0.16 -8.11
C LEU A 200 -16.67 -0.35 -9.54
N PRO A 201 -16.27 0.50 -10.51
CA PRO A 201 -16.72 0.40 -11.90
C PRO A 201 -16.34 -0.94 -12.55
N GLY A 202 -17.23 -1.41 -13.43
CA GLY A 202 -17.10 -2.63 -14.23
C GLY A 202 -16.26 -2.47 -15.49
#